data_AF-A0A6J4Q2N1-F1
#
_entry.id   AF-A0A6J4Q2N1-F1
#
_cell.length_a   1.000
_cell.length_b   1.000
_cell.length_c   1.000
_cell.angle_alpha   90.00
_cell.angle_beta   90.00
_cell.angle_gamma   90.00
#
_symmetry.space_group_name_H-M   'P 1'
#
loop_
_entity.id
_entity.type
_entity.pdbx_description
1 polymer ?
#
loop_
_entity_poly.entity_id
_entity_poly.type
_entity_poly.pdbx_seq_one_letter_code
_entity_poly.pdbx_strand_id
1 'polypeptide(L)'
;MTESWKADGAHPVAQSVHDLGSALWFGGAVMGVAGVNKSGADLSQGIDRIRVANSAWSRFGPVEWAGILAAVLTGSRLTAADAPRIAAQKGMGSLSAAKTAAIALGIASTAWATYTGGKVGKVAEEVARRGDDVAVKDASVPTAQTPPELAKWQGRQRVAQYLVPVFAGANIAFSSYLSQSFRPSATAKGFLGRLLPA
;
A
#
# COMPACT_ATOMS: atom_id res chain seq x y z
N MET A 1 28.79 -22.36 18.71
CA MET A 1 27.42 -21.99 19.13
C MET A 1 27.29 -20.47 19.33
N THR A 2 27.68 -19.63 18.37
CA THR A 2 27.85 -18.18 18.63
C THR A 2 27.26 -17.24 17.57
N GLU A 3 26.35 -17.70 16.71
CA GLU A 3 25.73 -16.81 15.69
C GLU A 3 24.21 -16.81 15.62
N SER A 4 23.48 -17.71 16.32
CA SER A 4 22.01 -17.76 16.17
C SER A 4 21.29 -16.54 16.74
N TRP A 5 21.81 -15.92 17.81
CA TRP A 5 21.12 -14.78 18.45
C TRP A 5 21.16 -13.48 17.62
N LYS A 6 22.20 -13.28 16.78
CA LYS A 6 22.26 -12.12 15.87
C LYS A 6 21.21 -12.23 14.76
N ALA A 7 20.90 -13.45 14.31
CA ALA A 7 19.81 -13.69 13.36
C ALA A 7 18.43 -13.44 14.02
N ASP A 8 18.28 -13.78 15.30
CA ASP A 8 17.03 -13.60 16.05
C ASP A 8 16.73 -12.13 16.40
N GLY A 9 17.74 -11.27 16.58
CA GLY A 9 17.52 -9.83 16.85
C GLY A 9 17.17 -8.99 15.61
N ALA A 10 17.66 -9.39 14.43
CA ALA A 10 17.36 -8.71 13.17
C ALA A 10 15.94 -8.99 12.67
N HIS A 11 15.36 -10.14 13.03
CA HIS A 11 14.04 -10.56 12.58
C HIS A 11 12.88 -9.69 13.13
N PRO A 12 12.81 -9.34 14.44
CA PRO A 12 11.83 -8.41 14.98
C PRO A 12 11.93 -7.00 14.39
N VAL A 13 13.15 -6.52 14.11
CA VAL A 13 13.37 -5.22 13.47
C VAL A 13 12.86 -5.24 12.03
N ALA A 14 13.24 -6.27 11.25
CA ALA A 14 12.74 -6.44 9.89
C ALA A 14 11.21 -6.58 9.85
N GLN A 15 10.63 -7.33 10.79
CA GLN A 15 9.18 -7.47 10.93
C GLN A 15 8.51 -6.11 11.24
N SER A 16 9.05 -5.36 12.21
CA SER A 16 8.53 -4.03 12.56
C SER A 16 8.57 -3.07 11.37
N VAL A 17 9.68 -3.04 10.64
CA VAL A 17 9.82 -2.20 9.44
C VAL A 17 8.83 -2.63 8.35
N HIS A 18 8.65 -3.95 8.15
CA HIS A 18 7.67 -4.48 7.22
C HIS A 18 6.25 -4.05 7.57
N ASP A 19 5.87 -4.19 8.83
CA ASP A 19 4.52 -3.90 9.32
C ASP A 19 4.23 -2.40 9.29
N LEU A 20 5.18 -1.55 9.71
CA LEU A 20 5.05 -0.09 9.62
C LEU A 20 4.93 0.39 8.17
N GLY A 21 5.77 -0.12 7.26
CA GLY A 21 5.69 0.23 5.84
C GLY A 21 4.37 -0.23 5.20
N SER A 22 3.92 -1.43 5.54
CA SER A 22 2.63 -1.97 5.06
C SER A 22 1.45 -1.17 5.60
N ALA A 23 1.49 -0.79 6.88
CA ALA A 23 0.46 0.03 7.51
C ALA A 23 0.42 1.45 6.94
N LEU A 24 1.58 2.07 6.70
CA LEU A 24 1.68 3.39 6.05
C LEU A 24 1.09 3.35 4.64
N TRP A 25 1.40 2.31 3.87
CA TRP A 25 0.86 2.12 2.53
C TRP A 25 -0.66 1.91 2.53
N PHE A 26 -1.16 0.94 3.30
CA PHE A 26 -2.60 0.68 3.39
C PHE A 26 -3.37 1.88 3.96
N GLY A 27 -2.91 2.43 5.08
CA GLY A 27 -3.54 3.56 5.75
C GLY A 27 -3.52 4.82 4.89
N GLY A 28 -2.40 5.10 4.22
CA GLY A 28 -2.27 6.19 3.25
C GLY A 28 -3.27 6.08 2.11
N ALA A 29 -3.38 4.90 1.50
CA ALA A 29 -4.34 4.64 0.43
C ALA A 29 -5.80 4.81 0.89
N VAL A 30 -6.17 4.26 2.06
CA VAL A 30 -7.51 4.39 2.62
C VAL A 30 -7.83 5.86 2.95
N MET A 31 -6.90 6.56 3.61
CA MET A 31 -7.04 7.99 3.93
C MET A 31 -7.16 8.83 2.66
N GLY A 32 -6.40 8.49 1.61
CA GLY A 32 -6.49 9.09 0.30
C GLY A 32 -7.89 9.02 -0.31
N VAL A 33 -8.50 7.83 -0.30
CA VAL A 33 -9.85 7.59 -0.84
C VAL A 33 -10.95 8.20 0.02
N ALA A 34 -10.86 8.04 1.33
CA ALA A 34 -11.92 8.40 2.26
C ALA A 34 -11.86 9.87 2.71
N GLY A 35 -10.65 10.43 2.82
CA GLY A 35 -10.38 11.79 3.26
C GLY A 35 -9.98 12.68 2.07
N VAL A 36 -8.69 12.68 1.71
CA VAL A 36 -8.07 13.66 0.80
C VAL A 36 -8.87 13.88 -0.49
N ASN A 37 -9.26 12.81 -1.18
CA ASN A 37 -9.95 12.94 -2.46
C ASN A 37 -11.36 13.50 -2.29
N LYS A 38 -12.03 13.22 -1.17
CA LYS A 38 -13.42 13.66 -0.89
C LYS A 38 -13.51 15.04 -0.27
N SER A 39 -12.51 15.47 0.50
CA SER A 39 -12.49 16.79 1.16
C SER A 39 -12.60 17.95 0.17
N GLY A 40 -12.28 17.73 -1.10
CA GLY A 40 -12.52 18.72 -2.16
C GLY A 40 -13.99 19.10 -2.32
N ALA A 41 -14.95 18.26 -1.94
CA ALA A 41 -16.38 18.56 -2.04
C ALA A 41 -16.80 19.80 -1.21
N ASP A 42 -16.02 20.14 -0.17
CA ASP A 42 -16.28 21.29 0.69
C ASP A 42 -15.78 22.62 0.08
N LEU A 43 -15.03 22.56 -1.02
CA LEU A 43 -14.50 23.74 -1.71
C LEU A 43 -15.48 24.25 -2.76
N SER A 44 -15.59 25.57 -2.90
CA SER A 44 -16.49 26.22 -3.85
C SER A 44 -16.02 26.11 -5.30
N GLN A 45 -14.72 26.18 -5.53
CA GLN A 45 -14.12 26.17 -6.86
C GLN A 45 -13.67 24.76 -7.25
N GLY A 46 -14.11 24.29 -8.42
CA GLY A 46 -13.82 22.94 -8.90
C GLY A 46 -12.33 22.66 -9.12
N ILE A 47 -11.57 23.65 -9.61
CA ILE A 47 -10.11 23.55 -9.76
C ILE A 47 -9.40 23.36 -8.42
N ASP A 48 -9.87 24.01 -7.36
CA ASP A 48 -9.26 23.92 -6.03
C ASP A 48 -9.47 22.53 -5.42
N ARG A 49 -10.57 21.84 -5.74
CA ARG A 49 -10.81 20.42 -5.38
C ARG A 49 -9.69 19.52 -5.86
N ILE A 50 -9.19 19.75 -7.07
CA ILE A 50 -8.11 18.97 -7.68
C ILE A 50 -6.75 19.43 -7.17
N ARG A 51 -6.52 20.75 -7.05
CA ARG A 51 -5.25 21.31 -6.55
C ARG A 51 -4.96 20.85 -5.13
N VAL A 52 -5.93 20.93 -4.22
CA VAL A 52 -5.75 20.52 -2.81
C VAL A 52 -5.41 19.03 -2.73
N ALA A 53 -6.13 18.16 -3.44
CA ALA A 53 -5.84 16.73 -3.46
C ALA A 53 -4.43 16.45 -4.03
N ASN A 54 -4.06 17.03 -5.17
CA ASN A 54 -2.72 16.88 -5.75
C ASN A 54 -1.62 17.41 -4.82
N SER A 55 -1.89 18.51 -4.12
CA SER A 55 -1.00 19.12 -3.13
C SER A 55 -0.76 18.19 -1.94
N ALA A 56 -1.80 17.50 -1.45
CA ALA A 56 -1.66 16.50 -0.41
C ALA A 56 -0.84 15.29 -0.90
N TRP A 57 -1.18 14.75 -2.08
CA TRP A 57 -0.49 13.60 -2.65
C TRP A 57 0.97 13.88 -3.03
N SER A 58 1.32 15.08 -3.48
CA SER A 58 2.71 15.43 -3.78
C SER A 58 3.61 15.45 -2.53
N ARG A 59 3.03 15.73 -1.35
CA ARG A 59 3.72 15.68 -0.07
C ARG A 59 3.76 14.27 0.53
N PHE A 60 2.68 13.52 0.42
CA PHE A 60 2.56 12.20 1.03
C PHE A 60 3.20 11.09 0.18
N GLY A 61 3.06 11.15 -1.15
CA GLY A 61 3.51 10.12 -2.09
C GLY A 61 4.96 9.68 -1.91
N PRO A 62 5.96 10.58 -1.72
CA PRO A 62 7.33 10.17 -1.46
C PRO A 62 7.49 9.28 -0.21
N VAL A 63 6.75 9.60 0.86
CA VAL A 63 6.78 8.85 2.13
C VAL A 63 6.07 7.50 1.97
N GLU A 64 4.94 7.47 1.24
CA GLU A 64 4.27 6.21 0.89
C GLU A 64 5.19 5.27 0.10
N TRP A 65 5.85 5.76 -0.96
CA TRP A 65 6.79 4.97 -1.76
C TRP A 65 7.98 4.47 -0.96
N ALA A 66 8.51 5.30 -0.04
CA ALA A 66 9.56 4.86 0.89
C ALA A 66 9.05 3.72 1.80
N GLY A 67 7.82 3.83 2.30
CA GLY A 67 7.16 2.78 3.10
C GLY A 67 6.98 1.48 2.33
N ILE A 68 6.50 1.55 1.09
CA ILE A 68 6.35 0.40 0.18
C ILE A 68 7.70 -0.30 -0.02
N LEU A 69 8.74 0.46 -0.36
CA LEU A 69 10.07 -0.09 -0.61
C LEU A 69 10.62 -0.76 0.66
N ALA A 70 10.51 -0.10 1.81
CA ALA A 70 10.93 -0.66 3.09
C ALA A 70 10.19 -1.97 3.40
N ALA A 71 8.87 -2.00 3.18
CA ALA A 71 8.05 -3.18 3.42
C ALA A 71 8.41 -4.35 2.49
N VAL A 72 8.66 -4.08 1.21
CA VAL A 72 9.06 -5.10 0.23
C VAL A 72 10.45 -5.66 0.55
N LEU A 73 11.43 -4.81 0.85
CA LEU A 73 12.80 -5.22 1.13
C LEU A 73 12.91 -6.04 2.43
N THR A 74 12.18 -5.64 3.46
CA THR A 74 12.17 -6.40 4.72
C THR A 74 11.29 -7.64 4.64
N GLY A 75 10.16 -7.57 3.93
CA GLY A 75 9.28 -8.71 3.65
C GLY A 75 9.97 -9.83 2.85
N SER A 76 10.81 -9.48 1.88
CA SER A 76 11.58 -10.47 1.11
C SER A 76 12.64 -11.15 1.96
N ARG A 77 13.33 -10.41 2.84
CA ARG A 77 14.27 -10.97 3.83
C ARG A 77 13.59 -11.92 4.81
N LEU A 78 12.41 -11.55 5.32
CA LEU A 78 11.62 -12.41 6.20
C LEU A 78 11.21 -13.70 5.48
N THR A 79 10.72 -13.58 4.23
CA THR A 79 10.34 -14.74 3.40
C THR A 79 11.52 -15.67 3.14
N ALA A 80 12.72 -15.13 2.90
CA ALA A 80 13.93 -15.92 2.72
C ALA A 80 14.34 -16.65 4.02
N ALA A 81 14.25 -15.98 5.17
CA ALA A 81 14.53 -16.58 6.48
C ALA A 81 13.53 -17.71 6.83
N ASP A 82 12.27 -17.55 6.43
CA ASP A 82 11.20 -18.54 6.66
C ASP A 82 11.09 -19.60 5.55
N ALA A 83 11.90 -19.55 4.49
CA ALA A 83 11.81 -20.46 3.35
C ALA A 83 11.79 -21.96 3.72
N PRO A 84 12.61 -22.44 4.69
CA PRO A 84 12.53 -23.83 5.13
C PRO A 84 11.17 -24.18 5.78
N ARG A 85 10.56 -23.25 6.52
CA ARG A 85 9.26 -23.44 7.18
C ARG A 85 8.13 -23.45 6.16
N ILE A 86 8.23 -22.59 5.15
CA ILE A 86 7.30 -22.52 4.02
C ILE A 86 7.33 -23.84 3.23
N ALA A 87 8.51 -24.38 2.97
CA ALA A 87 8.67 -25.65 2.24
C ALA A 87 8.14 -26.86 3.03
N ALA A 88 8.26 -26.84 4.35
CA ALA A 88 7.85 -27.95 5.22
C ALA A 88 6.34 -28.02 5.49
N GLN A 89 5.60 -26.91 5.33
CA GLN A 89 4.18 -26.83 5.67
C GLN A 89 3.27 -26.85 4.44
N LYS A 90 2.28 -27.77 4.44
CA LYS A 90 1.29 -27.88 3.37
C LYS A 90 0.52 -26.57 3.21
N GLY A 91 0.48 -26.02 1.99
CA GLY A 91 -0.26 -24.81 1.65
C GLY A 91 0.48 -23.48 1.87
N MET A 92 1.66 -23.48 2.52
CA MET A 92 2.40 -22.23 2.75
C MET A 92 3.07 -21.68 1.50
N GLY A 93 3.50 -22.53 0.57
CA GLY A 93 4.01 -22.09 -0.73
C GLY A 93 2.96 -21.32 -1.53
N SER A 94 1.73 -21.83 -1.63
CA SER A 94 0.63 -21.14 -2.33
C SER A 94 0.24 -19.83 -1.66
N LEU A 95 0.26 -19.78 -0.32
CA LEU A 95 -0.03 -18.56 0.42
C LEU A 95 1.06 -17.49 0.22
N SER A 96 2.33 -17.89 0.24
CA SER A 96 3.46 -17.00 -0.03
C SER A 96 3.41 -16.46 -1.46
N ALA A 97 3.05 -17.30 -2.44
CA ALA A 97 2.82 -16.88 -3.82
C ALA A 97 1.65 -15.88 -3.92
N ALA A 98 0.53 -16.14 -3.26
CA ALA A 98 -0.62 -15.22 -3.22
C ALA A 98 -0.25 -13.86 -2.59
N LYS A 99 0.52 -13.87 -1.49
CA LYS A 99 1.06 -12.64 -0.89
C LYS A 99 1.93 -11.85 -1.88
N THR A 100 2.83 -12.54 -2.57
CA THR A 100 3.73 -11.92 -3.53
C THR A 100 2.96 -11.30 -4.70
N ALA A 101 1.95 -12.01 -5.21
CA ALA A 101 1.06 -11.48 -6.24
C ALA A 101 0.29 -10.25 -5.75
N ALA A 102 -0.23 -10.26 -4.52
CA ALA A 102 -0.92 -9.11 -3.94
C ALA A 102 0.01 -7.90 -3.80
N ILE A 103 1.26 -8.08 -3.35
CA ILE A 103 2.26 -7.00 -3.28
C ILE A 103 2.52 -6.41 -4.67
N ALA A 104 2.78 -7.26 -5.68
CA ALA A 104 3.06 -6.81 -7.04
C ALA A 104 1.88 -6.04 -7.66
N LEU A 105 0.67 -6.56 -7.52
CA LEU A 105 -0.56 -5.91 -7.99
C LEU A 105 -0.83 -4.60 -7.24
N GLY A 106 -0.54 -4.57 -5.93
CA GLY A 106 -0.60 -3.36 -5.14
C GLY A 106 0.35 -2.30 -5.69
N ILE A 107 1.64 -2.62 -5.87
CA ILE A 107 2.65 -1.68 -6.38
C ILE A 107 2.25 -1.14 -7.76
N ALA A 108 1.81 -2.02 -8.66
CA ALA A 108 1.32 -1.64 -9.98
C ALA A 108 0.12 -0.68 -9.88
N SER A 109 -0.80 -0.96 -8.96
CA SER A 109 -1.96 -0.10 -8.70
C SER A 109 -1.54 1.26 -8.14
N THR A 110 -0.56 1.33 -7.23
CA THR A 110 -0.04 2.59 -6.66
C THR A 110 0.66 3.42 -7.72
N ALA A 111 1.49 2.79 -8.57
CA ALA A 111 2.14 3.45 -9.69
C ALA A 111 1.11 4.01 -10.68
N TRP A 112 0.09 3.21 -10.99
CA TRP A 112 -1.01 3.64 -11.86
C TRP A 112 -1.77 4.83 -11.26
N ALA A 113 -2.14 4.77 -9.98
CA ALA A 113 -2.81 5.87 -9.26
C ALA A 113 -1.97 7.14 -9.23
N THR A 114 -0.65 7.03 -9.04
CA THR A 114 0.27 8.17 -9.07
C THR A 114 0.27 8.82 -10.46
N TYR A 115 0.37 8.00 -11.51
CA TYR A 115 0.36 8.47 -12.90
C TYR A 115 -0.97 9.12 -13.29
N THR A 116 -2.10 8.46 -13.02
CA THR A 116 -3.42 8.98 -13.38
C THR A 116 -3.80 10.20 -12.56
N GLY A 117 -3.42 10.28 -11.28
CA GLY A 117 -3.63 11.47 -10.45
C GLY A 117 -2.85 12.68 -10.98
N GLY A 118 -1.58 12.47 -11.36
CA GLY A 118 -0.78 13.52 -12.02
C GLY A 118 -1.37 13.98 -13.36
N LYS A 119 -2.02 13.08 -14.12
CA LYS A 119 -2.74 13.44 -15.34
C LYS A 119 -4.00 14.24 -15.07
N VAL A 120 -4.79 13.87 -14.05
CA VAL A 120 -5.96 14.67 -13.60
C VAL A 120 -5.52 16.09 -13.27
N GLY A 121 -4.44 16.25 -12.50
CA GLY A 121 -3.90 17.57 -12.15
C GLY A 121 -3.49 18.40 -13.37
N LYS A 122 -2.70 17.83 -14.27
CA LYS A 122 -2.24 18.54 -15.48
C LYS A 122 -3.39 18.98 -16.38
N VAL A 123 -4.33 18.08 -16.64
CA VAL A 123 -5.49 18.36 -17.50
C VAL A 123 -6.40 19.41 -16.85
N ALA A 124 -6.62 19.34 -15.54
CA ALA A 124 -7.41 20.36 -14.84
C ALA A 124 -6.79 21.76 -14.95
N GLU A 125 -5.47 21.89 -14.83
CA GLU A 125 -4.77 23.17 -15.03
C GLU A 125 -4.82 23.66 -16.49
N GLU A 126 -4.84 22.74 -17.47
CA GLU A 126 -5.01 23.09 -18.89
C GLU A 126 -6.43 23.59 -19.20
N VAL A 127 -7.45 22.96 -18.62
CA VAL A 127 -8.86 23.42 -18.68
C VAL A 127 -8.97 24.81 -18.05
N ALA A 128 -8.49 24.99 -16.82
CA ALA A 128 -8.56 26.27 -16.12
C ALA A 128 -7.84 27.40 -16.86
N ARG A 129 -6.67 27.13 -17.47
CA ARG A 129 -5.92 28.12 -18.26
C ARG A 129 -6.63 28.55 -19.55
N ARG A 130 -7.49 27.70 -20.12
CA ARG A 130 -8.32 28.05 -21.29
C ARG A 130 -9.53 28.92 -20.93
N GLY A 131 -9.81 29.08 -19.63
CA GLY A 131 -11.00 29.78 -19.13
C GLY A 131 -12.23 28.88 -19.05
N ASP A 132 -12.09 27.58 -19.28
CA ASP A 132 -13.16 26.60 -19.16
C ASP A 132 -13.44 26.27 -17.68
N ASP A 133 -14.70 26.00 -17.34
CA ASP A 133 -15.08 25.61 -15.99
C ASP A 133 -14.59 24.19 -15.66
N VAL A 134 -13.95 24.04 -14.49
CA VAL A 134 -13.49 22.75 -13.96
C VAL A 134 -14.60 22.14 -13.11
N ALA A 135 -15.74 21.83 -13.73
CA ALA A 135 -16.87 21.27 -13.03
C ALA A 135 -16.59 19.81 -12.62
N VAL A 136 -16.18 19.58 -11.37
CA VAL A 136 -15.94 18.24 -10.81
C VAL A 136 -16.56 18.12 -9.43
N LYS A 137 -17.03 16.94 -9.03
CA LYS A 137 -17.58 16.73 -7.68
C LYS A 137 -16.45 16.71 -6.66
N ASP A 138 -15.37 15.99 -6.99
CA ASP A 138 -14.17 15.89 -6.19
C ASP A 138 -12.96 15.56 -7.08
N ALA A 139 -11.79 15.27 -6.48
CA ALA A 139 -10.56 15.01 -7.23
C ALA A 139 -10.65 13.80 -8.18
N SER A 140 -11.52 12.83 -7.90
CA SER A 140 -11.69 11.56 -8.61
C SER A 140 -13.08 11.37 -9.23
N VAL A 141 -14.02 12.30 -8.97
CA VAL A 141 -15.41 12.18 -9.40
C VAL A 141 -15.84 13.29 -10.35
N PRO A 142 -16.13 12.96 -11.64
CA PRO A 142 -16.70 13.92 -12.57
C PRO A 142 -18.18 14.19 -12.27
N THR A 143 -18.66 15.33 -12.76
CA THR A 143 -20.07 15.69 -12.93
C THR A 143 -20.48 15.54 -14.40
N ALA A 144 -21.74 15.84 -14.73
CA ALA A 144 -22.22 15.85 -16.12
C ALA A 144 -21.56 16.94 -16.97
N GLN A 145 -21.03 17.99 -16.34
CA GLN A 145 -20.39 19.13 -16.98
C GLN A 145 -18.87 19.02 -17.03
N THR A 146 -18.27 17.96 -16.46
CA THR A 146 -16.82 17.78 -16.50
C THR A 146 -16.33 17.66 -17.94
N PRO A 147 -15.29 18.40 -18.35
CA PRO A 147 -14.66 18.24 -19.65
C PRO A 147 -14.30 16.77 -19.93
N PRO A 148 -14.60 16.22 -21.13
CA PRO A 148 -14.47 14.79 -21.41
C PRO A 148 -13.06 14.21 -21.15
N GLU A 149 -12.03 14.99 -21.44
CA GLU A 149 -10.65 14.60 -21.19
C GLU A 149 -10.32 14.48 -19.70
N LEU A 150 -10.86 15.38 -18.87
CA LEU A 150 -10.71 15.34 -17.42
C LEU A 150 -11.50 14.16 -16.83
N ALA A 151 -12.75 13.98 -17.26
CA ALA A 151 -13.60 12.87 -16.84
C ALA A 151 -12.97 11.50 -17.14
N LYS A 152 -12.31 11.35 -18.30
CA LYS A 152 -11.56 10.14 -18.67
C LYS A 152 -10.46 9.81 -17.67
N TRP A 153 -9.66 10.80 -17.27
CA TRP A 153 -8.58 10.57 -16.31
C TRP A 153 -9.08 10.36 -14.90
N GLN A 154 -10.13 11.06 -14.47
CA GLN A 154 -10.79 10.81 -13.19
C GLN A 154 -11.39 9.40 -13.09
N GLY A 155 -12.00 8.90 -14.17
CA GLY A 155 -12.50 7.53 -14.25
C GLY A 155 -11.39 6.48 -14.08
N ARG A 156 -10.23 6.69 -14.71
CA ARG A 156 -9.05 5.80 -14.54
C ARG A 156 -8.48 5.86 -13.13
N GLN A 157 -8.37 7.07 -12.55
CA GLN A 157 -7.93 7.27 -11.17
C GLN A 157 -8.84 6.54 -10.18
N ARG A 158 -10.16 6.57 -10.41
CA ARG A 158 -11.13 5.91 -9.54
C ARG A 158 -10.94 4.39 -9.48
N VAL A 159 -10.54 3.73 -10.56
CA VAL A 159 -10.26 2.29 -10.49
C VAL A 159 -9.04 2.05 -9.61
N ALA A 160 -7.95 2.80 -9.87
CA ALA A 160 -6.69 2.67 -9.15
C ALA A 160 -6.87 2.89 -7.64
N GLN A 161 -7.66 3.90 -7.25
CA GLN A 161 -7.83 4.27 -5.85
C GLN A 161 -8.48 3.18 -4.99
N TYR A 162 -9.27 2.27 -5.57
CA TYR A 162 -9.82 1.13 -4.83
C TYR A 162 -8.93 -0.12 -4.87
N LEU A 163 -8.17 -0.31 -5.95
CA LEU A 163 -7.27 -1.46 -6.06
C LEU A 163 -6.11 -1.37 -5.05
N VAL A 164 -5.54 -0.19 -4.84
CA VAL A 164 -4.44 0.01 -3.88
C VAL A 164 -4.79 -0.46 -2.47
N PRO A 165 -5.85 0.03 -1.80
CA PRO A 165 -6.16 -0.38 -0.44
C PRO A 165 -6.56 -1.88 -0.35
N VAL A 166 -7.18 -2.43 -1.40
CA VAL A 166 -7.50 -3.87 -1.44
C VAL A 166 -6.22 -4.71 -1.42
N PHE A 167 -5.26 -4.42 -2.30
CA PHE A 167 -4.02 -5.20 -2.39
C PHE A 167 -3.07 -4.94 -1.22
N ALA A 168 -2.96 -3.70 -0.74
CA ALA A 168 -2.18 -3.38 0.45
C ALA A 168 -2.77 -4.05 1.70
N GLY A 169 -4.10 -4.08 1.84
CA GLY A 169 -4.79 -4.81 2.91
C GLY A 169 -4.60 -6.32 2.81
N ALA A 170 -4.66 -6.88 1.59
CA ALA A 170 -4.40 -8.30 1.36
C ALA A 170 -2.96 -8.69 1.76
N ASN A 171 -1.96 -7.85 1.47
CA ASN A 171 -0.58 -8.05 1.94
C ASN A 171 -0.52 -8.14 3.48
N ILE A 172 -1.19 -7.23 4.20
CA ILE A 172 -1.26 -7.28 5.67
C ILE A 172 -1.94 -8.57 6.15
N ALA A 173 -3.07 -8.95 5.56
CA ALA A 173 -3.80 -10.16 5.93
C ALA A 173 -2.94 -11.42 5.74
N PHE A 174 -2.26 -11.55 4.60
CA PHE A 174 -1.36 -12.67 4.33
C PHE A 174 -0.14 -12.67 5.25
N SER A 175 0.45 -11.51 5.55
CA SER A 175 1.53 -11.40 6.55
C SER A 175 1.08 -11.86 7.93
N SER A 176 -0.10 -11.44 8.37
CA SER A 176 -0.67 -11.85 9.66
C SER A 176 -0.87 -13.37 9.71
N TYR A 177 -1.43 -13.96 8.66
CA TYR A 177 -1.64 -15.41 8.60
C TYR A 177 -0.33 -16.20 8.64
N LEU A 178 0.68 -15.79 7.84
CA LEU A 178 1.99 -16.44 7.82
C LEU A 178 2.67 -16.36 9.20
N SER A 179 2.69 -15.17 9.81
CA SER A 179 3.30 -14.98 11.13
C SER A 179 2.63 -15.83 12.22
N GLN A 180 1.29 -15.92 12.21
CA GLN A 180 0.55 -16.77 13.16
C GLN A 180 0.84 -18.25 12.96
N SER A 181 1.01 -18.70 11.71
CA SER A 181 1.27 -20.10 11.40
C SER A 181 2.65 -20.58 11.84
N PHE A 182 3.62 -19.66 12.00
CA PHE A 182 4.95 -19.99 12.50
C PHE A 182 5.08 -19.92 14.03
N ARG A 183 4.16 -19.26 14.74
CA ARG A 183 4.19 -19.13 16.22
C ARG A 183 4.20 -20.46 16.99
N PRO A 184 3.36 -21.48 16.66
CA PRO A 184 3.35 -22.74 17.41
C PRO A 184 4.71 -23.45 17.41
N SER A 185 5.44 -23.39 16.29
CA SER A 185 6.77 -23.99 16.16
C SER A 185 7.83 -23.29 17.03
N ALA A 186 7.72 -21.98 17.21
CA ALA A 186 8.59 -21.20 18.09
C ALA A 186 8.26 -21.46 19.57
N THR A 187 6.98 -21.54 19.92
CA THR A 187 6.54 -21.87 21.29
C THR A 187 6.98 -23.27 21.70
N ALA A 188 6.84 -24.27 20.82
CA ALA A 188 7.29 -25.63 21.09
C ALA A 188 8.81 -25.72 21.32
N LYS A 189 9.61 -25.05 20.49
CA LYS A 189 11.07 -24.95 20.68
C LYS A 189 11.45 -24.27 22.00
N GLY A 190 10.77 -23.18 22.35
CA GLY A 190 11.01 -22.46 23.61
C GLY A 190 10.68 -23.32 24.84
N PHE A 191 9.60 -24.11 24.77
CA PHE A 191 9.23 -25.05 25.83
C PHE A 191 10.23 -26.21 25.95
N LEU A 192 10.64 -26.82 24.83
CA LEU A 192 11.67 -27.87 24.80
C LEU A 192 13.03 -27.40 25.34
N GLY A 193 13.46 -26.19 24.97
CA GLY A 193 14.69 -25.58 25.49
C GLY A 193 14.65 -25.24 26.99
N ARG A 194 13.45 -25.13 27.58
CA ARG A 194 13.28 -24.96 29.04
C ARG A 194 13.29 -26.31 29.78
N LEU A 195 12.84 -27.39 29.14
CA LEU A 195 12.81 -28.73 29.74
C LEU A 195 14.11 -29.50 29.60
N LEU A 196 14.92 -29.17 28.60
CA LEU A 196 16.26 -29.73 28.41
C LEU A 196 17.29 -28.62 28.66
N PRO A 197 17.67 -28.36 29.93
CA PRO A 197 18.86 -27.55 30.19
C PRO A 197 20.08 -28.30 29.60
N ALA A 198 20.96 -27.55 28.95
CA ALA A 198 22.16 -28.07 28.28
C ALA A 198 23.07 -28.89 29.20
#